data_AF-A0A9D1SY93-F1
#
_entry.id   AF-A0A9D1SY93-F1
#
_cell.length_a   1.000
_cell.length_b   1.000
_cell.length_c   1.000
_cell.angle_alpha   90.00
_cell.angle_beta   90.00
_cell.angle_gamma   90.00
#
_symmetry.space_group_name_H-M   'P 1'
#
loop_
_entity.id
_entity.type
_entity.pdbx_description
1 polymer ?
#
loop_
_entity_poly.entity_id
_entity_poly.type
_entity_poly.pdbx_seq_one_letter_code
_entity_poly.pdbx_strand_id
1 'polypeptide(L)'
;MFYSNRVKTKTTKNYKISYTSFASGMNTEVDDNLLPHKQGKVVYNYEIKNGALKTGLGFKELTLPNTIPDEFGEDRVIQIYQNKNITNLWHFRYYDTNALERRHKVMYTTADGDLCYFDVFHYVSNSFKVPDIPLFTSVPVAINYRLNGEDCMIFSSPTDDMLVFTQNYLAKTYEDAPKLVSVCIHYERLFAILEGERNTLVFSANLDPTSWDYELDEAGFIQMVDERGSMCAVLSFNDYVYVFRDYGVARVSAYGSLEDFSVSQLFVSSVKIYGGTVCSCGDRIMFLAKDGIHYFSGYSTTKLELGIENMFEGLENENASACFHNGKYYLACKLNFPDSEVIGCESGSFVNNALIEYDLKSGEINVLRGVDINKMISLEEGEISKLVACFNGSYANKMGELTHDGKIFGNSLKSVWTSPNSNLGYSGKQKCIKEIYLKSEYDCKINVKSDYEEKTYNVKGKSGTQRIKTNVRGEYVQISFITENALAEISCPEVVLSVYG
;
A
#
# COMPACT_ATOMS: atom_id res chain seq x y z
N MET A 1 56.43 55.92 -8.34
CA MET A 1 56.14 54.50 -8.00
C MET A 1 54.70 54.42 -7.52
N PHE A 2 53.77 53.93 -8.34
CA PHE A 2 52.43 53.59 -7.88
C PHE A 2 52.44 52.11 -7.49
N TYR A 3 52.42 51.82 -6.20
CA TYR A 3 52.17 50.46 -5.71
C TYR A 3 50.70 50.12 -5.99
N SER A 4 50.45 49.32 -7.04
CA SER A 4 49.16 48.67 -7.20
C SER A 4 49.06 47.57 -6.14
N ASN A 5 48.37 47.85 -5.04
CA ASN A 5 47.89 46.79 -4.15
C ASN A 5 46.86 45.97 -4.94
N ARG A 6 47.33 44.98 -5.70
CA ARG A 6 46.47 43.95 -6.28
C ARG A 6 45.80 43.22 -5.13
N VAL A 7 44.52 43.51 -4.92
CA VAL A 7 43.64 42.72 -4.05
C VAL A 7 43.81 41.27 -4.50
N LYS A 8 44.33 40.40 -3.61
CA LYS A 8 44.38 38.96 -3.86
C LYS A 8 42.94 38.46 -3.96
N THR A 9 42.40 38.42 -5.16
CA THR A 9 41.11 37.78 -5.43
C THR A 9 41.28 36.30 -5.13
N LYS A 10 40.56 35.80 -4.11
CA LYS A 10 40.47 34.36 -3.84
C LYS A 10 40.05 33.67 -5.14
N THR A 11 40.85 32.70 -5.59
CA THR A 11 40.58 31.94 -6.81
C THR A 11 39.37 31.05 -6.60
N THR A 12 38.24 31.42 -7.17
CA THR A 12 37.02 30.59 -7.17
C THR A 12 36.99 29.67 -8.38
N LYS A 13 36.88 28.35 -8.16
CA LYS A 13 36.61 27.38 -9.23
C LYS A 13 35.13 27.06 -9.28
N ASN A 14 34.55 27.03 -10.49
CA ASN A 14 33.16 26.65 -10.70
C ASN A 14 33.08 25.18 -11.08
N TYR A 15 32.12 24.46 -10.50
CA TYR A 15 31.82 23.07 -10.82
C TYR A 15 30.33 22.91 -11.15
N LYS A 16 30.02 21.90 -11.95
CA LYS A 16 28.65 21.51 -12.26
C LYS A 16 28.38 20.13 -11.68
N ILE A 17 27.25 20.00 -11.01
CA ILE A 17 26.72 18.73 -10.51
C ILE A 17 25.41 18.47 -11.25
N SER A 18 25.33 17.35 -11.96
CA SER A 18 24.15 16.98 -12.72
C SER A 18 23.39 15.85 -12.02
N TYR A 19 22.11 16.08 -11.77
CA TYR A 19 21.14 15.11 -11.28
C TYR A 19 20.52 14.42 -12.50
N THR A 20 21.36 13.82 -13.34
CA THR A 20 20.99 13.25 -14.65
C THR A 20 19.82 12.26 -14.61
N SER A 21 19.53 11.67 -13.44
CA SER A 21 18.36 10.85 -13.20
C SER A 21 18.05 10.82 -11.71
N PHE A 22 16.78 11.02 -11.34
CA PHE A 22 16.27 10.80 -9.98
C PHE A 22 16.14 9.31 -9.63
N ALA A 23 16.55 8.39 -10.51
CA ALA A 23 16.32 6.94 -10.40
C ALA A 23 16.99 6.23 -9.21
N SER A 24 17.81 6.92 -8.40
CA SER A 24 18.43 6.31 -7.21
C SER A 24 17.47 6.12 -6.03
N GLY A 25 16.19 6.47 -6.19
CA GLY A 25 15.16 6.24 -5.18
C GLY A 25 15.36 7.04 -3.90
N MET A 26 14.73 6.57 -2.83
CA MET A 26 14.85 7.09 -1.47
C MET A 26 15.78 6.20 -0.63
N ASN A 27 16.62 6.79 0.22
CA ASN A 27 17.35 6.05 1.24
C ASN A 27 17.43 6.87 2.54
N THR A 28 16.70 6.42 3.54
CA THR A 28 16.65 6.98 4.89
C THR A 28 17.65 6.36 5.86
N GLU A 29 18.19 5.16 5.53
CA GLU A 29 19.16 4.41 6.34
C GLU A 29 20.52 5.07 6.45
N VAL A 30 21.09 5.43 5.30
CA VAL A 30 22.48 5.81 5.20
C VAL A 30 22.64 7.27 5.64
N ASP A 31 23.70 7.53 6.40
CA ASP A 31 24.07 8.88 6.84
C ASP A 31 24.25 9.82 5.63
N ASP A 32 23.80 11.06 5.79
CA ASP A 32 23.80 12.08 4.74
C ASP A 32 25.19 12.34 4.14
N ASN A 33 26.27 12.12 4.91
CA ASN A 33 27.63 12.29 4.44
C ASN A 33 28.12 11.17 3.50
N LEU A 34 27.48 10.00 3.57
CA LEU A 34 27.82 8.82 2.76
C LEU A 34 26.90 8.66 1.55
N LEU A 35 25.70 9.25 1.61
CA LEU A 35 24.75 9.20 0.51
C LEU A 35 25.26 9.95 -0.72
N PRO A 36 25.17 9.35 -1.92
CA PRO A 36 25.38 10.08 -3.15
C PRO A 36 24.42 11.27 -3.21
N HIS A 37 24.92 12.46 -3.53
CA HIS A 37 24.11 13.68 -3.64
C HIS A 37 22.90 13.55 -4.61
N LYS A 38 22.91 12.55 -5.51
CA LYS A 38 21.83 12.29 -6.49
C LYS A 38 20.69 11.42 -5.94
N GLN A 39 20.88 10.77 -4.80
CA GLN A 39 19.86 9.94 -4.15
C GLN A 39 18.94 10.83 -3.29
N GLY A 40 17.64 10.52 -3.22
CA GLY A 40 16.76 11.24 -2.30
C GLY A 40 16.97 10.76 -0.88
N LYS A 41 17.19 11.67 0.07
CA LYS A 41 17.09 11.34 1.50
C LYS A 41 15.62 11.16 1.90
N VAL A 42 14.74 12.00 1.33
CA VAL A 42 13.30 11.93 1.52
C VAL A 42 12.61 12.13 0.18
N VAL A 43 11.70 11.22 -0.18
CA VAL A 43 10.86 11.30 -1.38
C VAL A 43 9.46 10.79 -1.06
N TYR A 44 8.44 11.61 -1.31
CA TYR A 44 7.03 11.18 -1.24
C TYR A 44 6.15 11.99 -2.19
N ASN A 45 5.01 11.38 -2.57
CA ASN A 45 4.00 11.91 -3.49
C ASN A 45 4.54 12.29 -4.88
N TYR A 46 5.73 11.81 -5.24
CA TYR A 46 6.26 11.80 -6.60
C TYR A 46 6.33 10.35 -7.11
N GLU A 47 6.09 10.17 -8.41
CA GLU A 47 6.49 8.96 -9.14
C GLU A 47 7.82 9.24 -9.83
N ILE A 48 8.82 8.38 -9.63
CA ILE A 48 10.10 8.49 -10.34
C ILE A 48 10.01 7.67 -11.63
N LYS A 49 9.85 8.34 -12.77
CA LYS A 49 9.67 7.67 -14.07
C LYS A 49 10.64 8.20 -15.10
N ASN A 50 11.38 7.31 -15.75
CA ASN A 50 12.41 7.67 -16.75
C ASN A 50 13.42 8.70 -16.23
N GLY A 51 13.71 8.68 -14.92
CA GLY A 51 14.63 9.61 -14.27
C GLY A 51 14.09 11.02 -14.00
N ALA A 52 12.80 11.28 -14.24
CA ALA A 52 12.11 12.53 -13.90
C ALA A 52 11.21 12.34 -12.67
N LEU A 53 10.99 13.42 -11.89
CA LEU A 53 9.95 13.46 -10.88
C LEU A 53 8.63 13.80 -11.57
N LYS A 54 7.68 12.88 -11.52
CA LYS A 54 6.34 13.06 -12.08
C LYS A 54 5.31 13.05 -10.97
N THR A 55 4.10 13.49 -11.29
CA THR A 55 2.93 13.35 -10.43
C THR A 55 2.83 11.93 -9.87
N GLY A 56 2.69 11.82 -8.55
CA GLY A 56 2.59 10.54 -7.86
C GLY A 56 1.18 9.97 -7.82
N LEU A 57 1.02 8.98 -6.95
CA LEU A 57 -0.25 8.30 -6.70
C LEU A 57 -1.31 9.24 -6.09
N GLY A 58 -2.56 8.87 -6.29
CA GLY A 58 -3.74 9.55 -5.76
C GLY A 58 -4.93 8.60 -5.66
N PHE A 59 -6.06 9.14 -5.21
CA PHE A 59 -7.35 8.46 -5.21
C PHE A 59 -8.44 9.44 -5.63
N LYS A 60 -9.34 8.98 -6.49
CA LYS A 60 -10.61 9.68 -6.78
C LYS A 60 -11.78 8.77 -6.42
N GLU A 61 -13.00 9.30 -6.46
CA GLU A 61 -14.20 8.49 -6.21
C GLU A 61 -14.28 7.34 -7.21
N LEU A 62 -14.60 6.15 -6.71
CA LEU A 62 -14.77 4.95 -7.54
C LEU A 62 -15.84 5.21 -8.60
N THR A 63 -15.46 5.07 -9.86
CA THR A 63 -16.40 5.05 -10.98
C THR A 63 -16.55 3.64 -11.51
N LEU A 64 -17.75 3.26 -11.93
CA LEU A 64 -17.99 1.96 -12.57
C LEU A 64 -18.95 2.09 -13.75
N PRO A 65 -18.87 1.23 -14.78
CA PRO A 65 -19.66 1.38 -15.99
C PRO A 65 -21.15 1.12 -15.73
N ASN A 66 -22.03 2.00 -16.21
CA ASN A 66 -23.47 1.88 -16.01
C ASN A 66 -24.14 0.71 -16.77
N THR A 67 -23.46 0.14 -17.75
CA THR A 67 -23.90 -0.99 -18.59
C THR A 67 -22.81 -2.05 -18.70
N ILE A 68 -23.18 -3.22 -19.21
CA ILE A 68 -22.26 -4.35 -19.48
C ILE A 68 -21.18 -3.92 -20.49
N PRO A 69 -19.93 -4.45 -20.39
CA PRO A 69 -18.84 -4.11 -21.29
C PRO A 69 -19.14 -4.67 -22.68
N ASP A 70 -19.77 -3.83 -23.50
CA ASP A 70 -20.12 -3.99 -24.93
C ASP A 70 -21.16 -2.91 -25.34
N GLU A 71 -21.80 -2.25 -24.36
CA GLU A 71 -22.68 -1.11 -24.57
C GLU A 71 -21.95 0.22 -24.29
N PHE A 72 -22.24 1.26 -25.09
CA PHE A 72 -21.76 2.62 -24.84
C PHE A 72 -22.42 3.15 -23.55
N GLY A 73 -21.74 2.94 -22.42
CA GLY A 73 -22.16 3.40 -21.10
C GLY A 73 -21.34 4.59 -20.59
N GLU A 74 -21.95 5.42 -19.76
CA GLU A 74 -21.22 6.41 -18.95
C GLU A 74 -20.79 5.77 -17.63
N ASP A 75 -19.64 6.21 -17.12
CA ASP A 75 -19.15 5.85 -15.80
C ASP A 75 -20.06 6.47 -14.72
N ARG A 76 -20.47 5.65 -13.74
CA ARG A 76 -21.25 6.09 -12.59
C ARG A 76 -20.37 6.16 -11.34
N VAL A 77 -20.54 7.22 -10.56
CA VAL A 77 -19.95 7.31 -9.22
C VAL A 77 -20.79 6.51 -8.24
N ILE A 78 -20.16 5.68 -7.41
CA ILE A 78 -20.88 4.86 -6.44
C ILE A 78 -21.30 5.67 -5.20
N GLN A 79 -22.57 5.54 -4.81
CA GLN A 79 -23.14 6.16 -3.62
C GLN A 79 -23.24 5.13 -2.49
N ILE A 80 -22.56 5.43 -1.38
CA ILE A 80 -22.50 4.56 -0.20
C ILE A 80 -23.83 4.60 0.55
N TYR A 81 -24.27 3.42 1.00
CA TYR A 81 -25.55 3.23 1.67
C TYR A 81 -25.63 4.16 2.89
N GLN A 82 -26.61 5.07 2.84
CA GLN A 82 -26.84 6.09 3.88
C GLN A 82 -25.60 6.92 4.25
N ASN A 83 -24.62 7.04 3.34
CA ASN A 83 -23.38 7.77 3.57
C ASN A 83 -22.62 7.31 4.83
N LYS A 84 -22.71 6.02 5.17
CA LYS A 84 -22.06 5.43 6.35
C LYS A 84 -20.56 5.22 6.12
N ASN A 85 -19.81 5.19 7.22
CA ASN A 85 -18.38 4.87 7.19
C ASN A 85 -18.17 3.40 6.81
N ILE A 86 -17.21 3.13 5.94
CA ILE A 86 -16.87 1.80 5.44
C ILE A 86 -15.72 1.23 6.26
N THR A 87 -15.86 -0.01 6.71
CA THR A 87 -14.84 -0.70 7.52
C THR A 87 -14.03 -1.73 6.76
N ASN A 88 -14.59 -2.34 5.71
CA ASN A 88 -13.89 -3.36 4.92
C ASN A 88 -14.55 -3.55 3.53
N LEU A 89 -13.83 -4.17 2.59
CA LEU A 89 -14.20 -4.36 1.19
C LEU A 89 -13.91 -5.78 0.72
N TRP A 90 -14.78 -6.33 -0.13
CA TRP A 90 -14.55 -7.62 -0.81
C TRP A 90 -15.09 -7.62 -2.23
N HIS A 91 -14.46 -8.44 -3.06
CA HIS A 91 -14.86 -8.68 -4.43
C HIS A 91 -15.59 -10.03 -4.51
N PHE A 92 -16.92 -10.01 -4.72
CA PHE A 92 -17.73 -11.21 -4.90
C PHE A 92 -17.92 -11.54 -6.37
N ARG A 93 -17.56 -12.76 -6.77
CA ARG A 93 -17.63 -13.26 -8.14
C ARG A 93 -18.62 -14.40 -8.18
N TYR A 94 -19.62 -14.33 -9.05
CA TYR A 94 -20.65 -15.35 -9.14
C TYR A 94 -21.10 -15.58 -10.58
N TYR A 95 -21.67 -16.75 -10.84
CA TYR A 95 -22.39 -17.03 -12.07
C TYR A 95 -23.87 -16.68 -11.89
N ASP A 96 -24.35 -15.67 -12.64
CA ASP A 96 -25.76 -15.32 -12.66
C ASP A 96 -26.50 -16.30 -13.59
N THR A 97 -27.30 -17.19 -13.00
CA THR A 97 -28.05 -18.20 -13.74
C THR A 97 -29.17 -17.62 -14.61
N ASN A 98 -29.64 -16.41 -14.31
CA ASN A 98 -30.67 -15.75 -15.11
C ASN A 98 -30.05 -15.05 -16.33
N ALA A 99 -28.91 -14.39 -16.15
CA ALA A 99 -28.17 -13.72 -17.22
C ALA A 99 -27.24 -14.66 -17.99
N LEU A 100 -27.00 -15.87 -17.49
CA LEU A 100 -26.10 -16.89 -18.04
C LEU A 100 -24.64 -16.43 -18.19
N GLU A 101 -24.21 -15.50 -17.35
CA GLU A 101 -22.89 -14.87 -17.40
C GLU A 101 -22.25 -14.76 -16.02
N ARG A 102 -20.93 -14.55 -15.99
CA ARG A 102 -20.23 -14.20 -14.75
C ARG A 102 -20.52 -12.74 -14.43
N ARG A 103 -20.91 -12.47 -13.19
CA ARG A 103 -21.16 -11.14 -12.66
C ARG A 103 -20.46 -10.93 -11.34
N HIS A 104 -20.10 -9.69 -11.10
CA HIS A 104 -19.31 -9.32 -9.94
C HIS A 104 -20.05 -8.27 -9.11
N LYS A 105 -19.87 -8.35 -7.79
CA LYS A 105 -20.28 -7.33 -6.83
C LYS A 105 -19.09 -6.88 -6.02
N VAL A 106 -19.14 -5.64 -5.57
CA VAL A 106 -18.32 -5.21 -4.43
C VAL A 106 -19.23 -5.28 -3.20
N MET A 107 -18.78 -6.03 -2.21
CA MET A 107 -19.42 -6.12 -0.90
C MET A 107 -18.58 -5.33 0.10
N TYR A 108 -19.23 -4.72 1.09
CA TYR A 108 -18.54 -3.93 2.11
C TYR A 108 -19.32 -3.92 3.41
N THR A 109 -18.61 -3.71 4.52
CA THR A 109 -19.24 -3.49 5.83
C THR A 109 -19.17 -2.04 6.23
N THR A 110 -20.15 -1.59 7.02
CA THR A 110 -20.16 -0.26 7.61
C THR A 110 -19.74 -0.28 9.07
N ALA A 111 -19.40 0.89 9.62
CA ALA A 111 -19.08 1.06 11.04
C ALA A 111 -20.25 0.69 11.97
N ASP A 112 -21.49 0.67 11.47
CA ASP A 112 -22.68 0.24 12.22
C ASP A 112 -22.91 -1.28 12.12
N GLY A 113 -22.04 -2.02 11.42
CA GLY A 113 -22.15 -3.46 11.24
C GLY A 113 -23.03 -3.91 10.06
N ASP A 114 -23.54 -2.99 9.24
CA ASP A 114 -24.33 -3.36 8.07
C ASP A 114 -23.44 -3.99 7.00
N LEU A 115 -23.86 -5.13 6.44
CA LEU A 115 -23.32 -5.66 5.19
C LEU A 115 -24.08 -5.02 4.01
N CYS A 116 -23.32 -4.44 3.10
CA CYS A 116 -23.85 -3.75 1.92
C CYS A 116 -23.16 -4.26 0.65
N TYR A 117 -23.78 -4.03 -0.50
CA TYR A 117 -23.23 -4.37 -1.79
C TYR A 117 -23.66 -3.39 -2.89
N PHE A 118 -22.93 -3.42 -3.99
CA PHE A 118 -23.38 -2.90 -5.28
C PHE A 118 -22.82 -3.79 -6.39
N ASP A 119 -23.57 -3.89 -7.48
CA ASP A 119 -23.12 -4.57 -8.69
C ASP A 119 -22.05 -3.76 -9.40
N VAL A 120 -21.10 -4.43 -10.06
CA VAL A 120 -20.06 -3.72 -10.83
C VAL A 120 -20.69 -3.05 -12.05
N PHE A 121 -21.52 -3.78 -12.80
CA PHE A 121 -22.31 -3.27 -13.93
C PHE A 121 -23.77 -3.06 -13.53
N HIS A 122 -24.22 -1.80 -13.48
CA HIS A 122 -25.59 -1.46 -13.11
C HIS A 122 -25.97 -0.02 -13.47
N TYR A 123 -27.24 0.23 -13.82
CA TYR A 123 -27.73 1.57 -14.17
C TYR A 123 -27.93 2.52 -12.96
N VAL A 124 -27.69 2.03 -11.74
CA VAL A 124 -27.92 2.76 -10.49
C VAL A 124 -26.62 2.87 -9.71
N SER A 125 -26.34 4.08 -9.23
CA SER A 125 -25.15 4.38 -8.43
C SER A 125 -25.23 3.93 -6.97
N ASN A 126 -26.44 3.74 -6.45
CA ASN A 126 -26.67 3.41 -5.06
C ASN A 126 -26.21 1.98 -4.75
N SER A 127 -25.63 1.84 -3.56
CA SER A 127 -25.43 0.55 -2.92
C SER A 127 -26.57 0.22 -1.95
N PHE A 128 -26.74 -1.07 -1.67
CA PHE A 128 -27.87 -1.63 -0.95
C PHE A 128 -27.39 -2.41 0.27
N LYS A 129 -28.14 -2.33 1.37
CA LYS A 129 -27.96 -3.20 2.53
C LYS A 129 -28.51 -4.59 2.22
N VAL A 130 -27.80 -5.63 2.63
CA VAL A 130 -28.30 -7.01 2.60
C VAL A 130 -29.45 -7.11 3.62
N PRO A 131 -30.66 -7.49 3.18
CA PRO A 131 -31.83 -7.56 4.07
C PRO A 131 -31.75 -8.78 5.00
N ASP A 132 -32.47 -8.70 6.13
CA ASP A 132 -32.79 -9.84 7.00
C ASP A 132 -31.60 -10.63 7.55
N ILE A 133 -30.46 -9.95 7.77
CA ILE A 133 -29.28 -10.51 8.45
C ILE A 133 -28.97 -9.75 9.75
N PRO A 134 -28.34 -10.40 10.74
CA PRO A 134 -27.78 -9.72 11.90
C PRO A 134 -26.72 -8.69 11.51
N LEU A 135 -26.52 -7.69 12.38
CA LEU A 135 -25.41 -6.74 12.24
C LEU A 135 -24.10 -7.39 12.70
N PHE A 136 -23.01 -7.10 11.99
CA PHE A 136 -21.67 -7.48 12.43
C PHE A 136 -21.21 -6.56 13.58
N THR A 137 -20.83 -7.15 14.71
CA THR A 137 -20.28 -6.43 15.85
C THR A 137 -18.76 -6.26 15.76
N SER A 138 -18.09 -7.01 14.89
CA SER A 138 -16.68 -6.80 14.53
C SER A 138 -16.46 -6.94 13.02
N VAL A 139 -15.32 -6.43 12.52
CA VAL A 139 -15.02 -6.48 11.08
C VAL A 139 -14.86 -7.94 10.65
N PRO A 140 -15.70 -8.45 9.72
CA PRO A 140 -15.61 -9.83 9.30
C PRO A 140 -14.40 -10.06 8.40
N VAL A 141 -14.00 -11.32 8.27
CA VAL A 141 -13.29 -11.86 7.12
C VAL A 141 -14.29 -12.42 6.12
N ALA A 142 -13.93 -12.40 4.84
CA ALA A 142 -14.79 -13.01 3.82
C ALA A 142 -13.99 -13.71 2.73
N ILE A 143 -14.59 -14.73 2.14
CA ILE A 143 -13.99 -15.52 1.06
C ILE A 143 -15.05 -15.97 0.05
N ASN A 144 -14.67 -15.99 -1.24
CA ASN A 144 -15.50 -16.56 -2.29
C ASN A 144 -15.41 -18.08 -2.23
N TYR A 145 -16.54 -18.79 -2.22
CA TYR A 145 -16.59 -20.24 -2.20
C TYR A 145 -17.68 -20.76 -3.15
N ARG A 146 -17.63 -22.02 -3.56
CA ARG A 146 -18.68 -22.65 -4.36
C ARG A 146 -19.37 -23.77 -3.58
N LEU A 147 -20.50 -23.45 -2.96
CA LEU A 147 -21.26 -24.38 -2.12
C LEU A 147 -22.38 -25.03 -2.92
N ASN A 148 -22.43 -26.37 -2.97
CA ASN A 148 -23.47 -27.14 -3.68
C ASN A 148 -23.68 -26.70 -5.14
N GLY A 149 -22.61 -26.29 -5.81
CA GLY A 149 -22.63 -25.85 -7.21
C GLY A 149 -22.90 -24.37 -7.42
N GLU A 150 -23.21 -23.61 -6.36
CA GLU A 150 -23.51 -22.18 -6.41
C GLU A 150 -22.37 -21.33 -5.81
N ASP A 151 -22.05 -20.22 -6.48
CA ASP A 151 -21.05 -19.29 -5.96
C ASP A 151 -21.64 -18.47 -4.80
N CYS A 152 -20.90 -18.41 -3.70
CA CYS A 152 -21.28 -17.74 -2.47
C CYS A 152 -20.10 -16.94 -1.90
N MET A 153 -20.42 -15.97 -1.05
CA MET A 153 -19.45 -15.31 -0.20
C MET A 153 -19.72 -15.69 1.25
N ILE A 154 -18.71 -16.25 1.90
CA ILE A 154 -18.77 -16.66 3.30
C ILE A 154 -18.15 -15.54 4.12
N PHE A 155 -18.90 -15.04 5.09
CA PHE A 155 -18.46 -14.06 6.06
C PHE A 155 -18.38 -14.72 7.44
N SER A 156 -17.37 -14.39 8.22
CA SER A 156 -17.30 -14.72 9.65
C SER A 156 -16.49 -13.64 10.34
N SER A 157 -16.74 -13.40 11.62
CA SER A 157 -15.97 -12.43 12.39
C SER A 157 -15.53 -13.05 13.72
N PRO A 158 -14.61 -12.39 14.44
CA PRO A 158 -14.23 -12.79 15.79
C PRO A 158 -15.40 -12.87 16.79
N THR A 159 -16.54 -12.23 16.52
CA THR A 159 -17.65 -12.10 17.47
C THR A 159 -19.00 -12.58 16.92
N ASP A 160 -19.19 -12.60 15.60
CA ASP A 160 -20.46 -12.84 14.93
C ASP A 160 -20.49 -14.21 14.25
N ASP A 161 -21.68 -14.76 14.05
CA ASP A 161 -21.87 -16.09 13.45
C ASP A 161 -21.49 -16.08 11.96
N MET A 162 -21.18 -17.25 11.41
CA MET A 162 -20.87 -17.37 10.00
C MET A 162 -22.12 -17.05 9.17
N LEU A 163 -21.96 -16.19 8.17
CA LEU A 163 -23.00 -15.81 7.23
C LEU A 163 -22.61 -16.25 5.82
N VAL A 164 -23.47 -17.01 5.15
CA VAL A 164 -23.32 -17.37 3.74
C VAL A 164 -24.26 -16.51 2.91
N PHE A 165 -23.68 -15.70 2.05
CA PHE A 165 -24.38 -14.86 1.09
C PHE A 165 -24.33 -15.48 -0.31
N THR A 166 -25.47 -15.55 -0.99
CA THR A 166 -25.57 -15.92 -2.40
C THR A 166 -26.39 -14.87 -3.15
N GLN A 167 -26.28 -14.85 -4.49
CA GLN A 167 -27.12 -13.97 -5.30
C GLN A 167 -28.57 -14.46 -5.39
N ASN A 168 -28.77 -15.78 -5.40
CA ASN A 168 -30.06 -16.39 -5.79
C ASN A 168 -30.97 -16.69 -4.58
N TYR A 169 -30.43 -16.72 -3.36
CA TYR A 169 -31.18 -17.07 -2.15
C TYR A 169 -30.93 -16.05 -1.04
N LEU A 170 -31.81 -16.06 -0.05
CA LEU A 170 -31.59 -15.29 1.18
C LEU A 170 -30.32 -15.76 1.86
N ALA A 171 -29.57 -14.79 2.40
CA ALA A 171 -28.38 -15.08 3.18
C ALA A 171 -28.74 -15.92 4.41
N LYS A 172 -27.88 -16.87 4.76
CA LYS A 172 -28.10 -17.81 5.87
C LYS A 172 -27.00 -17.69 6.91
N THR A 173 -27.41 -17.65 8.17
CA THR A 173 -26.49 -17.68 9.31
C THR A 173 -26.34 -19.10 9.83
N TYR A 174 -25.12 -19.48 10.20
CA TYR A 174 -24.76 -20.77 10.80
C TYR A 174 -24.15 -20.49 12.17
N GLU A 175 -24.93 -20.75 13.23
CA GLU A 175 -24.58 -20.45 14.62
C GLU A 175 -23.52 -21.41 15.19
N ASP A 176 -23.48 -22.65 14.70
CA ASP A 176 -22.53 -23.67 15.14
C ASP A 176 -21.13 -23.50 14.51
N ALA A 177 -21.00 -22.61 13.52
CA ALA A 177 -19.74 -22.36 12.86
C ALA A 177 -18.78 -21.54 13.75
N PRO A 178 -17.47 -21.84 13.71
CA PRO A 178 -16.49 -21.15 14.53
C PRO A 178 -16.31 -19.67 14.14
N LYS A 179 -15.89 -18.87 15.12
CA LYS A 179 -15.55 -17.45 14.97
C LYS A 179 -14.15 -17.30 14.37
N LEU A 180 -14.07 -16.71 13.17
CA LEU A 180 -12.86 -16.71 12.36
C LEU A 180 -12.17 -15.34 12.32
N VAL A 181 -10.83 -15.36 12.31
CA VAL A 181 -9.94 -14.19 12.17
C VAL A 181 -9.27 -14.15 10.81
N SER A 182 -9.02 -15.31 10.22
CA SER A 182 -8.38 -15.47 8.92
C SER A 182 -8.83 -16.80 8.33
N VAL A 183 -9.00 -16.83 7.01
CA VAL A 183 -9.52 -18.00 6.30
C VAL A 183 -8.91 -18.08 4.90
N CYS A 184 -8.64 -19.29 4.42
CA CYS A 184 -8.30 -19.57 3.03
C CYS A 184 -8.95 -20.86 2.54
N ILE A 185 -9.09 -20.99 1.23
CA ILE A 185 -9.55 -22.24 0.58
C ILE A 185 -8.33 -23.02 0.09
N HIS A 186 -8.33 -24.33 0.35
CA HIS A 186 -7.34 -25.25 -0.17
C HIS A 186 -8.01 -26.60 -0.50
N TYR A 187 -7.93 -27.02 -1.77
CA TYR A 187 -8.58 -28.23 -2.30
C TYR A 187 -10.00 -28.48 -1.75
N GLU A 188 -10.88 -27.49 -1.90
CA GLU A 188 -12.30 -27.51 -1.49
C GLU A 188 -12.59 -27.42 0.02
N ARG A 189 -11.57 -27.39 0.88
CA ARG A 189 -11.73 -27.17 2.34
C ARG A 189 -11.42 -25.74 2.72
N LEU A 190 -12.10 -25.24 3.74
CA LEU A 190 -11.68 -24.03 4.45
C LEU A 190 -10.63 -24.39 5.48
N PHE A 191 -9.56 -23.60 5.52
CA PHE A 191 -8.60 -23.57 6.63
C PHE A 191 -8.71 -22.21 7.30
N ALA A 192 -8.82 -22.18 8.62
CA ALA A 192 -9.09 -20.95 9.34
C ALA A 192 -8.38 -20.86 10.70
N ILE A 193 -8.21 -19.61 11.14
CA ILE A 193 -7.67 -19.25 12.45
C ILE A 193 -8.83 -18.73 13.31
N LEU A 194 -8.94 -19.23 14.54
CA LEU A 194 -9.96 -18.85 15.51
C LEU A 194 -9.54 -17.61 16.33
N GLU A 195 -10.50 -16.81 16.82
CA GLU A 195 -10.18 -15.65 17.67
C GLU A 195 -9.56 -16.03 19.02
N GLY A 196 -10.05 -17.13 19.62
CA GLY A 196 -9.58 -17.63 20.91
C GLY A 196 -8.24 -18.36 20.80
N GLU A 197 -8.28 -19.66 20.50
CA GLU A 197 -7.06 -20.47 20.42
C GLU A 197 -6.26 -20.20 19.13
N ARG A 198 -5.52 -19.09 19.11
CA ARG A 198 -4.64 -18.71 17.99
C ARG A 198 -3.39 -19.59 17.82
N ASN A 199 -3.33 -20.75 18.46
CA ASN A 199 -2.31 -21.78 18.22
C ASN A 199 -2.89 -22.99 17.48
N THR A 200 -4.17 -22.94 17.12
CA THR A 200 -4.90 -24.04 16.51
C THR A 200 -5.38 -23.59 15.13
N LEU A 201 -4.94 -24.28 14.09
CA LEU A 201 -5.48 -24.15 12.74
C LEU A 201 -6.63 -25.14 12.61
N VAL A 202 -7.83 -24.65 12.30
CA VAL A 202 -9.00 -25.52 12.06
C VAL A 202 -9.26 -25.65 10.57
N PHE A 203 -9.90 -26.76 10.18
CA PHE A 203 -10.36 -26.93 8.81
C PHE A 203 -11.77 -27.54 8.76
N SER A 204 -12.56 -27.10 7.78
CA SER A 204 -13.93 -27.56 7.58
C SER A 204 -13.98 -28.96 6.96
N ALA A 205 -15.18 -29.54 6.93
CA ALA A 205 -15.47 -30.72 6.12
C ALA A 205 -15.19 -30.45 4.63
N ASN A 206 -14.98 -31.53 3.87
CA ASN A 206 -14.72 -31.44 2.44
C ASN A 206 -15.99 -31.03 1.71
N LEU A 207 -15.90 -30.06 0.78
CA LEU A 207 -17.03 -29.52 0.01
C LEU A 207 -18.15 -28.85 0.84
N ASP A 208 -18.02 -28.85 2.17
CA ASP A 208 -18.97 -28.22 3.08
C ASP A 208 -18.22 -27.29 4.06
N PRO A 209 -18.24 -25.97 3.80
CA PRO A 209 -17.61 -24.97 4.65
C PRO A 209 -18.41 -24.66 5.92
N THR A 210 -19.61 -25.25 6.07
CA THR A 210 -20.53 -25.00 7.18
C THR A 210 -20.47 -26.09 8.25
N SER A 211 -19.92 -27.26 7.92
CA SER A 211 -19.65 -28.34 8.88
C SER A 211 -18.24 -28.26 9.46
N TRP A 212 -18.18 -28.21 10.80
CA TRP A 212 -16.96 -28.09 11.60
C TRP A 212 -16.86 -29.16 12.69
N ASP A 213 -17.68 -30.20 12.60
CA ASP A 213 -17.73 -31.27 13.59
C ASP A 213 -16.50 -32.18 13.50
N TYR A 214 -15.86 -32.38 14.66
CA TYR A 214 -14.63 -33.15 14.79
C TYR A 214 -14.89 -34.66 14.69
N GLU A 215 -15.25 -35.13 13.50
CA GLU A 215 -15.32 -36.55 13.17
C GLU A 215 -14.11 -36.98 12.32
N LEU A 216 -13.72 -38.25 12.45
CA LEU A 216 -12.47 -38.81 11.89
C LEU A 216 -12.26 -38.58 10.38
N ASP A 217 -13.33 -38.34 9.62
CA ASP A 217 -13.31 -38.17 8.16
C ASP A 217 -13.82 -36.78 7.68
N GLU A 218 -14.25 -35.89 8.58
CA GLU A 218 -14.88 -34.61 8.24
C GLU A 218 -13.99 -33.41 8.55
N ALA A 219 -14.25 -32.68 9.64
CA ALA A 219 -13.52 -31.50 10.05
C ALA A 219 -12.48 -31.83 11.14
N GLY A 220 -11.53 -30.93 11.35
CA GLY A 220 -10.41 -31.21 12.24
C GLY A 220 -9.59 -29.99 12.58
N PHE A 221 -8.52 -30.23 13.34
CA PHE A 221 -7.61 -29.18 13.76
C PHE A 221 -6.15 -29.64 13.79
N ILE A 222 -5.25 -28.68 13.64
CA ILE A 222 -3.81 -28.84 13.74
C ILE A 222 -3.32 -27.86 14.81
N GLN A 223 -2.87 -28.39 15.94
CA GLN A 223 -2.32 -27.57 17.02
C GLN A 223 -0.82 -27.37 16.84
N MET A 224 -0.36 -26.12 16.88
CA MET A 224 1.04 -25.75 16.74
C MET A 224 1.55 -25.08 18.04
N VAL A 225 1.89 -25.91 19.02
CA VAL A 225 2.42 -25.46 20.32
C VAL A 225 3.94 -25.34 20.24
N ASP A 226 4.42 -24.20 19.74
CA ASP A 226 5.84 -23.84 19.73
C ASP A 226 6.04 -22.34 20.05
N GLU A 227 7.29 -21.87 20.05
CA GLU A 227 7.66 -20.51 20.46
C GLU A 227 7.38 -19.43 19.39
N ARG A 228 6.76 -19.75 18.25
CA ARG A 228 6.57 -18.81 17.12
C ARG A 228 5.38 -17.85 17.25
N GLY A 229 4.76 -17.80 18.44
CA GLY A 229 3.66 -16.90 18.75
C GLY A 229 2.32 -17.32 18.12
N SER A 230 1.35 -16.41 18.16
CA SER A 230 -0.01 -16.66 17.68
C SER A 230 -0.08 -16.64 16.16
N MET A 231 -0.97 -17.45 15.58
CA MET A 231 -1.31 -17.43 14.17
C MET A 231 -2.03 -16.12 13.84
N CYS A 232 -1.61 -15.45 12.76
CA CYS A 232 -2.11 -14.13 12.37
C CYS A 232 -2.67 -14.09 10.94
N ALA A 233 -2.24 -14.99 10.04
CA ALA A 233 -2.83 -15.14 8.71
C ALA A 233 -2.67 -16.57 8.17
N VAL A 234 -3.62 -17.02 7.36
CA VAL A 234 -3.55 -18.29 6.63
C VAL A 234 -3.79 -18.07 5.14
N LEU A 235 -2.98 -18.71 4.28
CA LEU A 235 -3.08 -18.55 2.83
C LEU A 235 -2.71 -19.85 2.10
N SER A 236 -3.44 -20.14 1.02
CA SER A 236 -3.16 -21.26 0.11
C SER A 236 -2.23 -20.80 -1.01
N PHE A 237 -1.08 -21.47 -1.18
CA PHE A 237 -0.05 -21.09 -2.14
C PHE A 237 0.78 -22.31 -2.56
N ASN A 238 1.14 -22.43 -3.84
CA ASN A 238 1.96 -23.53 -4.38
C ASN A 238 1.58 -24.93 -3.86
N ASP A 239 0.30 -25.27 -3.85
CA ASP A 239 -0.22 -26.57 -3.37
C ASP A 239 0.00 -26.87 -1.87
N TYR A 240 0.25 -25.85 -1.05
CA TYR A 240 0.30 -25.96 0.40
C TYR A 240 -0.56 -24.88 1.07
N VAL A 241 -0.88 -25.11 2.35
CA VAL A 241 -1.42 -24.09 3.24
C VAL A 241 -0.27 -23.50 4.06
N TYR A 242 -0.07 -22.20 3.99
CA TYR A 242 0.90 -21.51 4.83
C TYR A 242 0.20 -20.78 5.96
N VAL A 243 0.72 -20.97 7.17
CA VAL A 243 0.25 -20.32 8.39
C VAL A 243 1.31 -19.34 8.84
N PHE A 244 1.00 -18.06 8.71
CA PHE A 244 1.81 -16.97 9.23
C PHE A 244 1.48 -16.77 10.70
N ARG A 245 2.53 -16.69 11.51
CA ARG A 245 2.47 -16.49 12.96
C ARG A 245 3.27 -15.24 13.30
N ASP A 246 3.09 -14.72 14.51
CA ASP A 246 3.81 -13.53 14.96
C ASP A 246 5.32 -13.63 14.68
N TYR A 247 5.93 -14.79 14.90
CA TYR A 247 7.38 -14.97 14.80
C TYR A 247 7.80 -16.12 13.87
N GLY A 248 7.00 -16.44 12.85
CA GLY A 248 7.40 -17.48 11.89
C GLY A 248 6.34 -17.84 10.85
N VAL A 249 6.72 -18.77 9.98
CA VAL A 249 5.82 -19.33 8.96
C VAL A 249 5.90 -20.86 9.02
N ALA A 250 4.73 -21.48 9.16
CA ALA A 250 4.56 -22.91 9.05
C ALA A 250 3.91 -23.26 7.71
N ARG A 251 4.26 -24.43 7.18
CA ARG A 251 3.65 -25.03 6.00
C ARG A 251 2.89 -26.27 6.44
N VAL A 252 1.65 -26.38 5.98
CA VAL A 252 0.80 -27.55 6.12
C VAL A 252 0.63 -28.17 4.74
N SER A 253 1.08 -29.41 4.60
CA SER A 253 0.77 -30.25 3.45
C SER A 253 -0.59 -30.87 3.72
N ALA A 254 -1.57 -30.60 2.86
CA ALA A 254 -2.96 -31.02 3.07
C ALA A 254 -3.55 -31.60 1.78
N TYR A 255 -3.09 -32.79 1.39
CA TYR A 255 -3.47 -33.44 0.14
C TYR A 255 -4.66 -34.37 0.32
N GLY A 256 -5.89 -33.89 0.12
CA GLY A 256 -7.10 -34.71 -0.04
C GLY A 256 -7.55 -35.53 1.20
N SER A 257 -6.74 -36.47 1.66
CA SER A 257 -6.95 -37.30 2.84
C SER A 257 -6.33 -36.66 4.08
N LEU A 258 -6.97 -36.87 5.24
CA LEU A 258 -6.50 -36.35 6.54
C LEU A 258 -5.21 -37.04 7.01
N GLU A 259 -4.97 -38.28 6.60
CA GLU A 259 -3.76 -39.04 6.96
C GLU A 259 -2.48 -38.44 6.37
N ASP A 260 -2.61 -37.70 5.25
CA ASP A 260 -1.50 -37.06 4.56
C ASP A 260 -1.12 -35.69 5.17
N PHE A 261 -1.85 -35.25 6.20
CA PHE A 261 -1.63 -33.93 6.78
C PHE A 261 -0.31 -33.89 7.55
N SER A 262 0.58 -32.99 7.16
CA SER A 262 1.87 -32.82 7.81
C SER A 262 2.25 -31.35 7.95
N VAL A 263 2.90 -31.02 9.07
CA VAL A 263 3.34 -29.66 9.36
C VAL A 263 4.86 -29.58 9.27
N SER A 264 5.36 -28.62 8.51
CA SER A 264 6.78 -28.27 8.43
C SER A 264 6.98 -26.83 8.87
N GLN A 265 7.88 -26.56 9.79
CA GLN A 265 8.26 -25.20 10.16
C GLN A 265 9.31 -24.69 9.17
N LEU A 266 9.00 -23.61 8.44
CA LEU A 266 9.87 -23.12 7.35
C LEU A 266 10.66 -21.88 7.74
N PHE A 267 10.09 -21.02 8.56
CA PHE A 267 10.69 -19.75 8.92
C PHE A 267 10.52 -19.46 10.40
N VAL A 268 11.58 -18.91 10.99
CA VAL A 268 11.60 -18.35 12.34
C VAL A 268 12.07 -16.92 12.22
N SER A 269 11.29 -16.01 12.81
CA SER A 269 11.56 -14.60 12.87
C SER A 269 11.81 -14.19 14.32
N SER A 270 12.64 -13.18 14.55
CA SER A 270 12.71 -12.49 15.85
C SER A 270 11.80 -11.26 15.92
N VAL A 271 11.14 -10.93 14.81
CA VAL A 271 10.32 -9.73 14.63
C VAL A 271 8.90 -10.11 14.28
N LYS A 272 7.94 -9.31 14.78
CA LYS A 272 6.51 -9.58 14.62
C LYS A 272 6.07 -9.41 13.16
N ILE A 273 5.31 -10.37 12.63
CA ILE A 273 4.64 -10.32 11.33
C ILE A 273 3.24 -9.71 11.47
N TYR A 274 2.89 -8.74 10.61
CA TYR A 274 1.56 -8.13 10.61
C TYR A 274 0.62 -8.86 9.64
N GLY A 275 -0.28 -9.69 10.18
CA GLY A 275 -1.14 -10.60 9.40
C GLY A 275 -1.98 -9.91 8.31
N GLY A 276 -2.48 -8.69 8.56
CA GLY A 276 -3.25 -7.91 7.57
C GLY A 276 -2.50 -7.52 6.30
N THR A 277 -1.17 -7.70 6.29
CA THR A 277 -0.28 -7.36 5.17
C THR A 277 0.14 -8.57 4.33
N VAL A 278 -0.20 -9.79 4.77
CA VAL A 278 0.17 -11.02 4.05
C VAL A 278 -0.63 -11.12 2.76
N CYS A 279 0.05 -11.09 1.62
CA CYS A 279 -0.59 -11.03 0.31
C CYS A 279 0.11 -11.94 -0.73
N SER A 280 -0.68 -12.78 -1.41
CA SER A 280 -0.18 -13.58 -2.54
C SER A 280 0.04 -12.70 -3.76
N CYS A 281 1.29 -12.64 -4.24
CA CYS A 281 1.74 -11.75 -5.31
C CYS A 281 2.30 -12.56 -6.49
N GLY A 282 1.51 -13.50 -7.02
CA GLY A 282 1.91 -14.35 -8.13
C GLY A 282 2.82 -15.50 -7.69
N ASP A 283 4.14 -15.34 -7.82
CA ASP A 283 5.15 -16.38 -7.55
C ASP A 283 5.73 -16.33 -6.13
N ARG A 284 5.25 -15.40 -5.30
CA ARG A 284 5.72 -15.18 -3.93
C ARG A 284 4.61 -14.59 -3.06
N ILE A 285 4.75 -14.72 -1.75
CA ILE A 285 3.91 -14.04 -0.76
C ILE A 285 4.71 -12.86 -0.20
N MET A 286 4.11 -11.67 -0.21
CA MET A 286 4.68 -10.46 0.37
C MET A 286 4.03 -10.19 1.72
N PHE A 287 4.79 -9.65 2.68
CA PHE A 287 4.25 -9.23 3.98
C PHE A 287 5.15 -8.20 4.66
N LEU A 288 4.58 -7.43 5.60
CA LEU A 288 5.30 -6.53 6.48
C LEU A 288 5.61 -7.23 7.81
N ALA A 289 6.86 -7.12 8.25
CA ALA A 289 7.27 -7.40 9.62
C ALA A 289 7.74 -6.09 10.30
N LYS A 290 7.96 -6.14 11.61
CA LYS A 290 8.35 -4.95 12.41
C LYS A 290 9.60 -4.23 11.91
N ASP A 291 10.49 -4.91 11.22
CA ASP A 291 11.75 -4.35 10.69
C ASP A 291 11.72 -4.08 9.18
N GLY A 292 10.62 -4.36 8.47
CA GLY A 292 10.49 -4.06 7.05
C GLY A 292 9.70 -5.09 6.24
N ILE A 293 9.71 -4.90 4.92
CA ILE A 293 8.94 -5.72 3.97
C ILE A 293 9.75 -6.98 3.61
N HIS A 294 9.07 -8.12 3.64
CA HIS A 294 9.64 -9.42 3.32
C HIS A 294 8.88 -10.05 2.15
N TYR A 295 9.57 -10.92 1.41
CA TYR A 295 8.92 -11.87 0.51
C TYR A 295 9.25 -13.30 0.92
N PHE A 296 8.30 -14.19 0.67
CA PHE A 296 8.39 -15.61 0.93
C PHE A 296 8.09 -16.40 -0.34
N SER A 297 9.01 -17.28 -0.74
CA SER A 297 8.94 -18.03 -2.00
C SER A 297 8.14 -19.35 -1.92
N GLY A 298 7.58 -19.68 -0.75
CA GLY A 298 7.08 -21.02 -0.44
C GLY A 298 8.12 -21.91 0.26
N TYR A 299 9.39 -21.50 0.26
CA TYR A 299 10.47 -22.23 0.93
C TYR A 299 11.34 -21.32 1.80
N SER A 300 11.73 -20.16 1.28
CA SER A 300 12.62 -19.22 1.95
C SER A 300 11.96 -17.85 2.11
N THR A 301 12.30 -17.17 3.19
CA THR A 301 11.93 -15.78 3.45
C THR A 301 13.15 -14.89 3.27
N THR A 302 12.99 -13.77 2.58
CA THR A 302 14.04 -12.76 2.39
C THR A 302 13.47 -11.37 2.68
N LYS A 303 14.19 -10.57 3.47
CA LYS A 303 13.90 -9.16 3.66
C LYS A 303 14.28 -8.36 2.42
N LEU A 304 13.42 -7.42 2.02
CA LEU A 304 13.75 -6.45 0.98
C LEU A 304 14.53 -5.30 1.59
N GLU A 305 15.65 -4.96 0.97
CA GLU A 305 16.48 -3.80 1.33
C GLU A 305 16.05 -2.61 0.46
N LEU A 306 15.04 -1.88 0.93
CA LEU A 306 14.40 -0.78 0.21
C LEU A 306 15.00 0.58 0.57
N GLY A 307 15.79 0.64 1.64
CA GLY A 307 16.41 1.86 2.15
C GLY A 307 15.42 2.73 2.94
N ILE A 308 14.28 2.19 3.35
CA ILE A 308 13.22 2.90 4.06
C ILE A 308 12.90 2.27 5.42
N GLU A 309 13.72 1.32 5.88
CA GLU A 309 13.48 0.47 7.03
C GLU A 309 13.35 1.28 8.33
N ASN A 310 14.13 2.34 8.50
CA ASN A 310 14.10 3.28 9.63
C ASN A 310 12.77 4.02 9.74
N MET A 311 12.00 4.12 8.65
CA MET A 311 10.67 4.71 8.69
C MET A 311 9.65 3.81 9.42
N PHE A 312 9.97 2.54 9.64
CA PHE A 312 9.15 1.61 10.43
C PHE A 312 9.56 1.58 11.92
N GLU A 313 10.69 2.18 12.31
CA GLU A 313 11.20 2.11 13.67
C GLU A 313 10.23 2.73 14.69
N GLY A 314 10.00 2.01 15.78
CA GLY A 314 9.13 2.45 16.87
C GLY A 314 7.63 2.49 16.53
N LEU A 315 7.23 1.94 15.37
CA LEU A 315 5.84 1.89 14.95
C LEU A 315 5.25 0.48 15.08
N GLU A 316 3.97 0.42 15.45
CA GLU A 316 3.16 -0.79 15.42
C GLU A 316 2.18 -0.69 14.25
N ASN A 317 2.18 -1.70 13.39
CA ASN A 317 1.45 -1.71 12.12
C ASN A 317 0.32 -2.78 12.11
N GLU A 318 -0.34 -3.00 13.24
CA GLU A 318 -1.42 -4.00 13.39
C GLU A 318 -2.59 -3.78 12.42
N ASN A 319 -2.87 -2.52 12.07
CA ASN A 319 -3.94 -2.12 11.15
C ASN A 319 -3.45 -1.89 9.72
N ALA A 320 -2.22 -2.29 9.40
CA ALA A 320 -1.73 -2.23 8.03
C ALA A 320 -2.48 -3.23 7.14
N SER A 321 -2.66 -2.86 5.87
CA SER A 321 -3.36 -3.69 4.90
C SER A 321 -2.60 -3.74 3.59
N ALA A 322 -2.57 -4.91 2.95
CA ALA A 322 -1.96 -5.07 1.65
C ALA A 322 -2.94 -5.55 0.57
N CYS A 323 -2.59 -5.28 -0.69
CA CYS A 323 -3.28 -5.78 -1.87
C CYS A 323 -2.28 -5.97 -3.01
N PHE A 324 -2.49 -7.00 -3.83
CA PHE A 324 -1.75 -7.21 -5.06
C PHE A 324 -2.63 -6.80 -6.25
N HIS A 325 -2.09 -5.98 -7.14
CA HIS A 325 -2.81 -5.52 -8.33
C HIS A 325 -1.81 -5.16 -9.44
N ASN A 326 -2.08 -5.61 -10.67
CA ASN A 326 -1.27 -5.28 -11.86
C ASN A 326 0.25 -5.46 -11.69
N GLY A 327 0.67 -6.56 -11.05
CA GLY A 327 2.10 -6.88 -10.86
C GLY A 327 2.78 -6.07 -9.74
N LYS A 328 2.02 -5.32 -8.95
CA LYS A 328 2.53 -4.46 -7.88
C LYS A 328 1.92 -4.87 -6.54
N TYR A 329 2.76 -4.80 -5.50
CA TYR A 329 2.35 -4.95 -4.12
C TYR A 329 2.07 -3.57 -3.52
N TYR A 330 0.86 -3.37 -3.05
CA TYR A 330 0.42 -2.14 -2.39
C TYR A 330 0.26 -2.39 -0.90
N LEU A 331 0.86 -1.54 -0.08
CA LEU A 331 0.85 -1.65 1.38
C LEU A 331 0.42 -0.31 2.02
N ALA A 332 -0.78 -0.28 2.57
CA ALA A 332 -1.24 0.78 3.45
C ALA A 332 -0.67 0.53 4.86
N CYS A 333 0.10 1.49 5.38
CA CYS A 333 0.78 1.35 6.67
C CYS A 333 1.05 2.72 7.32
N LYS A 334 1.58 2.65 8.53
CA LYS A 334 2.14 3.78 9.26
C LYS A 334 3.64 3.87 9.03
N LEU A 335 4.10 5.06 8.65
CA LEU A 335 5.51 5.41 8.45
C LEU A 335 5.86 6.68 9.23
N ASN A 336 7.08 6.72 9.76
CA ASN A 336 7.67 7.90 10.39
C ASN A 336 8.58 8.59 9.38
N PHE A 337 8.13 9.71 8.83
CA PHE A 337 8.92 10.46 7.86
C PHE A 337 9.97 11.30 8.60
N PRO A 338 11.24 11.29 8.16
CA PRO A 338 12.32 12.05 8.81
C PRO A 338 12.30 13.54 8.41
N ASP A 339 11.11 14.14 8.38
CA ASP A 339 10.88 15.57 8.21
C ASP A 339 9.91 16.08 9.29
N SER A 340 9.66 17.39 9.32
CA SER A 340 8.72 18.01 10.27
C SER A 340 7.42 18.42 9.60
N GLU A 341 7.13 17.88 8.42
CA GLU A 341 5.94 18.23 7.65
C GLU A 341 4.73 17.45 8.16
N VAL A 342 3.54 17.99 7.93
CA VAL A 342 2.27 17.33 8.21
C VAL A 342 1.45 17.32 6.93
N ILE A 343 1.24 16.14 6.36
CA ILE A 343 0.63 15.98 5.03
C ILE A 343 -0.72 15.27 5.14
N GLY A 344 -1.76 15.86 4.56
CA GLY A 344 -3.09 15.25 4.43
C GLY A 344 -3.68 14.80 5.77
N CYS A 345 -3.94 13.50 5.92
CA CYS A 345 -4.53 12.89 7.12
C CYS A 345 -3.73 13.10 8.42
N GLU A 346 -2.42 13.39 8.33
CA GLU A 346 -1.55 13.58 9.50
C GLU A 346 -1.93 14.81 10.33
N SER A 347 -2.72 15.73 9.77
CA SER A 347 -3.27 16.87 10.48
C SER A 347 -4.34 16.51 11.52
N GLY A 348 -4.89 15.29 11.44
CA GLY A 348 -5.88 14.75 12.37
C GLY A 348 -5.42 13.45 13.02
N SER A 349 -6.38 12.74 13.64
CA SER A 349 -6.14 11.36 14.07
C SER A 349 -6.12 10.45 12.85
N PHE A 350 -5.12 9.58 12.76
CA PHE A 350 -4.99 8.62 11.68
C PHE A 350 -4.57 7.24 12.20
N VAL A 351 -4.92 6.20 11.45
CA VAL A 351 -4.48 4.82 11.69
C VAL A 351 -3.25 4.52 10.84
N ASN A 352 -3.39 4.71 9.53
CA ASN A 352 -2.31 4.65 8.54
C ASN A 352 -2.07 6.06 7.98
N ASN A 353 -0.85 6.37 7.56
CA ASN A 353 -0.53 7.66 6.92
C ASN A 353 0.14 7.51 5.56
N ALA A 354 0.42 6.28 5.11
CA ALA A 354 1.12 6.03 3.87
C ALA A 354 0.57 4.84 3.10
N LEU A 355 0.76 4.90 1.78
CA LEU A 355 0.63 3.79 0.84
C LEU A 355 1.98 3.61 0.14
N ILE A 356 2.56 2.43 0.27
CA ILE A 356 3.74 1.99 -0.47
C ILE A 356 3.26 1.20 -1.69
N GLU A 357 3.73 1.58 -2.88
CA GLU A 357 3.64 0.78 -4.09
C GLU A 357 5.03 0.20 -4.38
N TYR A 358 5.11 -1.13 -4.49
CA TYR A 358 6.32 -1.85 -4.87
C TYR A 358 6.08 -2.65 -6.14
N ASP A 359 6.81 -2.34 -7.20
CA ASP A 359 6.74 -3.06 -8.47
C ASP A 359 7.61 -4.32 -8.44
N LEU A 360 7.00 -5.50 -8.56
CA LEU A 360 7.72 -6.78 -8.46
C LEU A 360 8.69 -7.01 -9.63
N LYS A 361 8.51 -6.32 -10.76
CA LYS A 361 9.33 -6.49 -11.96
C LYS A 361 10.53 -5.54 -11.95
N SER A 362 10.32 -4.25 -11.66
CA SER A 362 11.39 -3.26 -11.67
C SER A 362 12.09 -3.13 -10.31
N GLY A 363 11.45 -3.53 -9.21
CA GLY A 363 11.90 -3.25 -7.85
C GLY A 363 11.72 -1.79 -7.45
N GLU A 364 11.03 -0.98 -8.25
CA GLU A 364 10.77 0.42 -7.96
C GLU A 364 9.77 0.56 -6.83
N ILE A 365 9.99 1.59 -6.01
CA ILE A 365 9.13 1.95 -4.87
C ILE A 365 8.60 3.36 -5.04
N ASN A 366 7.29 3.52 -4.89
CA ASN A 366 6.62 4.82 -4.79
C ASN A 366 5.91 4.93 -3.43
N VAL A 367 6.03 6.08 -2.79
CA VAL A 367 5.41 6.33 -1.47
C VAL A 367 4.43 7.48 -1.57
N LEU A 368 3.17 7.18 -1.31
CA LEU A 368 2.10 8.16 -1.14
C LEU A 368 1.92 8.42 0.36
N ARG A 369 2.18 9.66 0.79
CA ARG A 369 2.06 10.14 2.17
C ARG A 369 0.81 11.02 2.33
N GLY A 370 0.16 10.89 3.48
CA GLY A 370 -0.96 11.73 3.90
C GLY A 370 -2.32 11.14 3.56
N VAL A 371 -2.40 9.83 3.38
CA VAL A 371 -3.64 9.09 3.15
C VAL A 371 -3.84 8.02 4.22
N ASP A 372 -5.04 7.96 4.79
CA ASP A 372 -5.40 6.98 5.83
C ASP A 372 -6.29 5.90 5.24
N ILE A 373 -5.65 4.93 4.58
CA ILE A 373 -6.31 3.79 3.95
C ILE A 373 -6.59 2.72 5.00
N ASN A 374 -7.82 2.21 5.00
CA ASN A 374 -8.25 1.11 5.86
C ASN A 374 -8.04 -0.24 5.16
N LYS A 375 -8.74 -0.47 4.04
CA LYS A 375 -8.68 -1.73 3.27
C LYS A 375 -8.62 -1.48 1.77
N MET A 376 -8.04 -2.43 1.05
CA MET A 376 -7.85 -2.40 -0.40
C MET A 376 -8.23 -3.75 -1.01
N ILE A 377 -8.80 -3.72 -2.21
CA ILE A 377 -9.07 -4.90 -3.04
C ILE A 377 -8.67 -4.64 -4.50
N SER A 378 -8.32 -5.71 -5.21
CA SER A 378 -8.21 -5.69 -6.67
C SER A 378 -9.58 -6.03 -7.26
N LEU A 379 -10.16 -5.10 -8.02
CA LEU A 379 -11.38 -5.29 -8.77
C LEU A 379 -11.03 -5.58 -10.23
N GLU A 380 -11.15 -6.85 -10.62
CA GLU A 380 -10.83 -7.37 -11.94
C GLU A 380 -12.07 -8.05 -12.55
N GLU A 381 -12.59 -7.51 -13.64
CA GLU A 381 -13.74 -8.04 -14.39
C GLU A 381 -13.72 -7.55 -15.84
N GLY A 382 -13.47 -8.46 -16.80
CA GLY A 382 -13.42 -8.08 -18.22
C GLY A 382 -12.38 -6.98 -18.47
N GLU A 383 -12.85 -5.82 -18.92
CA GLU A 383 -12.00 -4.63 -19.16
C GLU A 383 -11.73 -3.79 -17.90
N ILE A 384 -12.43 -4.07 -16.78
CA ILE A 384 -12.22 -3.38 -15.52
C ILE A 384 -11.01 -4.00 -14.82
N SER A 385 -9.98 -3.18 -14.59
CA SER A 385 -8.85 -3.48 -13.72
C SER A 385 -8.58 -2.25 -12.86
N LYS A 386 -9.05 -2.29 -11.60
CA LYS A 386 -8.95 -1.17 -10.66
C LYS A 386 -8.49 -1.65 -9.28
N LEU A 387 -7.59 -0.90 -8.65
CA LEU A 387 -7.36 -1.00 -7.22
C LEU A 387 -8.36 -0.10 -6.50
N VAL A 388 -9.17 -0.69 -5.62
CA VAL A 388 -10.23 0.00 -4.87
C VAL A 388 -9.87 0.02 -3.40
N ALA A 389 -10.06 1.17 -2.75
CA ALA A 389 -9.75 1.37 -1.34
C ALA A 389 -10.91 2.00 -0.56
N CYS A 390 -11.00 1.68 0.73
CA CYS A 390 -11.77 2.45 1.72
C CYS A 390 -10.80 3.10 2.72
N PHE A 391 -11.27 4.14 3.39
CA PHE A 391 -10.43 5.06 4.15
C PHE A 391 -10.93 5.19 5.59
N ASN A 392 -10.12 5.79 6.45
CA ASN A 392 -10.54 6.28 7.75
C ASN A 392 -10.70 7.81 7.72
N GLY A 393 -11.09 8.38 8.87
CA GLY A 393 -11.16 9.83 9.07
C GLY A 393 -12.12 10.53 8.11
N SER A 394 -11.69 11.64 7.50
CA SER A 394 -12.53 12.52 6.67
C SER A 394 -13.07 11.87 5.40
N TYR A 395 -12.53 10.72 4.98
CA TYR A 395 -12.95 9.99 3.79
C TYR A 395 -13.57 8.63 4.11
N ALA A 396 -13.93 8.38 5.37
CA ALA A 396 -14.42 7.07 5.82
C ALA A 396 -15.70 6.61 5.11
N ASN A 397 -16.51 7.54 4.62
CA ASN A 397 -17.74 7.29 3.86
C ASN A 397 -17.51 7.22 2.34
N LYS A 398 -16.26 7.16 1.86
CA LYS A 398 -15.92 7.12 0.43
C LYS A 398 -15.25 5.81 0.05
N MET A 399 -15.51 5.39 -1.18
CA MET A 399 -14.74 4.36 -1.87
C MET A 399 -13.94 5.00 -2.99
N GLY A 400 -12.64 4.73 -3.01
CA GLY A 400 -11.70 5.37 -3.93
C GLY A 400 -11.10 4.37 -4.91
N GLU A 401 -10.88 4.81 -6.16
CA GLU A 401 -10.02 4.11 -7.11
C GLU A 401 -8.66 4.79 -7.19
N LEU A 402 -7.59 3.98 -7.27
CA LEU A 402 -6.21 4.46 -7.39
C LEU A 402 -6.02 5.25 -8.68
N THR A 403 -5.33 6.38 -8.60
CA THR A 403 -4.95 7.26 -9.72
C THR A 403 -3.47 7.63 -9.65
N HIS A 404 -2.97 8.26 -10.72
CA HIS A 404 -1.62 8.84 -10.81
C HIS A 404 -1.67 10.36 -11.01
N ASP A 405 -2.64 11.02 -10.37
CA ASP A 405 -2.88 12.47 -10.51
C ASP A 405 -2.49 13.27 -9.25
N GLY A 406 -1.87 12.63 -8.24
CA GLY A 406 -1.36 13.30 -7.04
C GLY A 406 -2.43 13.92 -6.15
N LYS A 407 -3.70 13.53 -6.32
CA LYS A 407 -4.84 14.08 -5.57
C LYS A 407 -5.50 13.02 -4.71
N ILE A 408 -6.02 13.44 -3.56
CA ILE A 408 -6.91 12.65 -2.73
C ILE A 408 -8.30 13.30 -2.77
N PHE A 409 -9.23 12.66 -3.47
CA PHE A 409 -10.59 13.13 -3.69
C PHE A 409 -10.66 14.60 -4.14
N GLY A 410 -9.80 14.97 -5.09
CA GLY A 410 -9.70 16.32 -5.66
C GLY A 410 -8.72 17.26 -4.95
N ASN A 411 -8.28 16.93 -3.73
CA ASN A 411 -7.30 17.75 -2.98
C ASN A 411 -5.86 17.35 -3.35
N SER A 412 -5.07 18.31 -3.83
CA SER A 412 -3.65 18.06 -4.16
C SER A 412 -2.84 17.82 -2.89
N LEU A 413 -1.97 16.81 -2.91
CA LEU A 413 -0.98 16.62 -1.85
C LEU A 413 0.32 17.34 -2.19
N LYS A 414 1.05 17.75 -1.16
CA LYS A 414 2.41 18.26 -1.31
C LYS A 414 3.35 17.10 -1.67
N SER A 415 4.06 17.25 -2.78
CA SER A 415 5.11 16.33 -3.23
C SER A 415 6.47 16.91 -2.90
N VAL A 416 7.36 16.06 -2.38
CA VAL A 416 8.68 16.47 -1.91
C VAL A 416 9.72 15.46 -2.36
N TRP A 417 10.82 15.99 -2.87
CA TRP A 417 12.08 15.28 -3.06
C TRP A 417 13.17 16.12 -2.41
N THR A 418 13.99 15.53 -1.56
CA THR A 418 15.05 16.21 -0.83
C THR A 418 16.36 15.44 -0.93
N SER A 419 17.44 16.13 -1.32
CA SER A 419 18.78 15.57 -1.35
C SER A 419 19.33 15.32 0.06
N PRO A 420 20.40 14.53 0.23
CA PRO A 420 21.12 14.46 1.50
C PRO A 420 21.76 15.81 1.80
N ASN A 421 21.94 16.11 3.09
CA ASN A 421 22.72 17.26 3.51
C ASN A 421 24.22 16.98 3.36
N SER A 422 24.81 17.40 2.24
CA SER A 422 26.16 16.99 1.90
C SER A 422 27.11 18.15 1.68
N ASN A 423 28.40 17.88 1.87
CA ASN A 423 29.46 18.78 1.45
C ASN A 423 29.76 18.65 -0.05
N LEU A 424 28.91 18.03 -0.86
CA LEU A 424 29.06 17.85 -2.33
C LEU A 424 30.48 17.42 -2.79
N GLY A 425 31.23 16.68 -1.96
CA GLY A 425 32.60 16.22 -2.23
C GLY A 425 33.73 17.22 -1.94
N TYR A 426 33.46 18.35 -1.28
CA TYR A 426 34.48 19.35 -0.92
C TYR A 426 34.41 19.69 0.58
N SER A 427 34.92 18.80 1.42
CA SER A 427 35.02 19.00 2.87
C SER A 427 35.92 20.19 3.24
N GLY A 428 35.54 20.93 4.28
CA GLY A 428 36.30 22.06 4.82
C GLY A 428 36.34 23.29 3.91
N LYS A 429 35.51 23.32 2.86
CA LYS A 429 35.47 24.42 1.89
C LYS A 429 34.10 25.02 1.81
N GLN A 430 34.03 26.33 2.01
CA GLN A 430 32.82 27.10 1.75
C GLN A 430 32.51 27.06 0.25
N LYS A 431 31.25 26.80 -0.09
CA LYS A 431 30.72 26.88 -1.45
C LYS A 431 29.66 27.96 -1.56
N CYS A 432 29.41 28.36 -2.80
CA CYS A 432 28.22 29.11 -3.19
C CYS A 432 27.50 28.31 -4.26
N ILE A 433 26.28 27.89 -4.00
CA ILE A 433 25.36 27.43 -5.05
C ILE A 433 24.96 28.69 -5.81
N LYS A 434 25.53 28.87 -7.01
CA LYS A 434 25.26 30.06 -7.81
C LYS A 434 23.89 29.95 -8.44
N GLU A 435 23.68 28.84 -9.14
CA GLU A 435 22.55 28.65 -10.03
C GLU A 435 22.11 27.20 -10.08
N ILE A 436 20.82 27.01 -10.28
CA ILE A 436 20.20 25.73 -10.56
C ILE A 436 19.52 25.83 -11.92
N TYR A 437 19.82 24.88 -12.80
CA TYR A 437 19.11 24.68 -14.05
C TYR A 437 18.14 23.52 -13.87
N LEU A 438 16.91 23.66 -14.34
CA LEU A 438 15.94 22.55 -14.36
C LEU A 438 14.95 22.75 -15.50
N LYS A 439 14.37 21.65 -15.97
CA LYS A 439 13.14 21.66 -16.77
C LYS A 439 11.98 21.32 -15.84
N SER A 440 10.97 22.17 -15.81
CA SER A 440 9.76 21.93 -15.02
C SER A 440 8.54 22.38 -15.81
N GLU A 441 7.64 21.46 -16.17
CA GLU A 441 6.48 21.78 -17.01
C GLU A 441 5.36 22.46 -16.22
N TYR A 442 5.33 22.25 -14.90
CA TYR A 442 4.37 22.82 -13.97
C TYR A 442 5.07 23.70 -12.93
N ASP A 443 4.29 24.48 -12.17
CA ASP A 443 4.85 25.31 -11.09
C ASP A 443 5.44 24.45 -9.97
N CYS A 444 6.65 24.77 -9.53
CA CYS A 444 7.30 24.10 -8.39
C CYS A 444 8.06 25.10 -7.51
N LYS A 445 8.49 24.65 -6.34
CA LYS A 445 9.36 25.38 -5.43
C LYS A 445 10.70 24.64 -5.31
N ILE A 446 11.78 25.41 -5.26
CA ILE A 446 13.11 24.89 -4.95
C ILE A 446 13.51 25.47 -3.60
N ASN A 447 13.73 24.61 -2.62
CA ASN A 447 14.32 25.00 -1.35
C ASN A 447 15.82 24.66 -1.39
N VAL A 448 16.66 25.63 -1.05
CA VAL A 448 18.11 25.43 -0.88
C VAL A 448 18.47 25.84 0.54
N LYS A 449 18.88 24.85 1.31
CA LYS A 449 19.29 24.99 2.71
C LYS A 449 20.79 24.80 2.83
N SER A 450 21.43 25.63 3.64
CA SER A 450 22.83 25.49 4.04
C SER A 450 22.98 25.58 5.55
N ASP A 451 24.21 25.43 6.03
CA ASP A 451 24.63 25.68 7.41
C ASP A 451 24.42 27.14 7.86
N TYR A 452 24.23 28.09 6.93
CA TYR A 452 24.06 29.52 7.26
C TYR A 452 22.67 30.08 6.96
N GLU A 453 22.00 29.56 5.94
CA GLU A 453 20.74 30.15 5.46
C GLU A 453 19.86 29.13 4.75
N GLU A 454 18.56 29.44 4.67
CA GLU A 454 17.59 28.69 3.89
C GLU A 454 16.83 29.67 2.98
N LYS A 455 16.74 29.33 1.69
CA LYS A 455 16.05 30.16 0.69
C LYS A 455 15.13 29.31 -0.17
N THR A 456 13.91 29.80 -0.38
CA THR A 456 12.92 29.18 -1.26
C THR A 456 12.72 30.01 -2.52
N TYR A 457 12.70 29.34 -3.68
CA TYR A 457 12.53 29.94 -5.00
C TYR A 457 11.28 29.36 -5.67
N ASN A 458 10.34 30.23 -6.04
CA ASN A 458 9.19 29.84 -6.84
C ASN A 458 9.59 29.77 -8.32
N VAL A 459 9.32 28.65 -8.96
CA VAL A 459 9.61 28.39 -10.38
C VAL A 459 8.29 28.17 -11.11
N LYS A 460 8.06 28.94 -12.18
CA LYS A 460 6.85 28.80 -13.00
C LYS A 460 7.03 27.72 -14.05
N GLY A 461 5.98 26.96 -14.34
CA GLY A 461 6.00 25.91 -15.36
C GLY A 461 6.39 26.45 -16.75
N LYS A 462 7.31 25.76 -17.42
CA LYS A 462 7.80 26.09 -18.76
C LYS A 462 8.35 24.86 -19.48
N SER A 463 8.07 24.75 -20.77
CA SER A 463 8.51 23.63 -21.63
C SER A 463 10.03 23.51 -21.86
N GLY A 464 10.83 24.48 -21.41
CA GLY A 464 12.28 24.51 -21.60
C GLY A 464 13.06 24.71 -20.30
N THR A 465 14.38 24.52 -20.37
CA THR A 465 15.27 24.69 -19.22
C THR A 465 15.22 26.11 -18.68
N GLN A 466 15.09 26.23 -17.36
CA GLN A 466 15.05 27.49 -16.63
C GLN A 466 16.30 27.61 -15.77
N ARG A 467 16.81 28.84 -15.64
CA ARG A 467 17.98 29.16 -14.82
C ARG A 467 17.54 29.95 -13.60
N ILE A 468 17.72 29.38 -12.41
CA ILE A 468 17.34 29.96 -11.13
C ILE A 468 18.62 30.37 -10.44
N LYS A 469 18.79 31.68 -10.19
CA LYS A 469 19.95 32.21 -9.45
C LYS A 469 19.65 32.12 -7.95
N THR A 470 20.47 31.38 -7.23
CA THR A 470 20.26 31.14 -5.80
C THR A 470 21.27 31.92 -4.94
N ASN A 471 22.56 31.85 -5.30
CA ASN A 471 23.66 32.46 -4.54
C ASN A 471 23.66 32.08 -3.04
N VAL A 472 23.27 30.84 -2.72
CA VAL A 472 23.26 30.32 -1.35
C VAL A 472 24.65 29.86 -0.96
N ARG A 473 25.15 30.29 0.19
CA ARG A 473 26.50 29.94 0.66
C ARG A 473 26.44 28.93 1.79
N GLY A 474 27.39 28.00 1.79
CA GLY A 474 27.50 26.99 2.83
C GLY A 474 28.64 26.01 2.62
N GLU A 475 29.06 25.34 3.68
CA GLU A 475 29.87 24.13 3.56
C GLU A 475 28.97 22.93 3.20
N TYR A 476 27.90 22.78 3.96
CA TYR A 476 26.88 21.75 3.80
C TYR A 476 25.66 22.35 3.10
N VAL A 477 25.13 21.61 2.13
CA VAL A 477 23.99 22.06 1.33
C VAL A 477 23.02 20.90 1.11
N GLN A 478 21.73 21.24 1.22
CA GLN A 478 20.61 20.39 0.89
C GLN A 478 19.69 21.11 -0.12
N ILE A 479 19.18 20.38 -1.10
CA ILE A 479 18.30 20.88 -2.14
C ILE A 479 17.01 20.07 -2.12
N SER A 480 15.87 20.76 -2.10
CA SER A 480 14.56 20.12 -2.20
C SER A 480 13.76 20.67 -3.38
N PHE A 481 13.09 19.76 -4.10
CA PHE A 481 12.07 20.07 -5.10
C PHE A 481 10.70 19.77 -4.50
N ILE A 482 9.83 20.78 -4.49
CA ILE A 482 8.54 20.72 -3.82
C ILE A 482 7.47 21.15 -4.82
N THR A 483 6.39 20.38 -4.92
CA THR A 483 5.21 20.72 -5.69
C THR A 483 3.98 20.70 -4.79
N GLU A 484 3.18 21.77 -4.80
CA GLU A 484 1.91 21.84 -4.05
C GLU A 484 0.68 21.68 -4.97
N ASN A 485 0.90 21.74 -6.29
CA ASN A 485 -0.13 21.49 -7.29
C ASN A 485 -0.15 20.02 -7.69
N ALA A 486 -1.31 19.48 -8.00
CA ALA A 486 -1.49 18.07 -8.38
C ALA A 486 -0.58 17.60 -9.53
N LEU A 487 -0.20 18.48 -10.45
CA LEU A 487 0.63 18.09 -11.60
C LEU A 487 2.09 18.48 -11.37
N ALA A 488 2.99 17.51 -11.59
CA ALA A 488 4.42 17.68 -11.51
C ALA A 488 5.12 16.98 -12.68
N GLU A 489 6.10 17.67 -13.26
CA GLU A 489 7.06 17.08 -14.18
C GLU A 489 8.36 17.89 -14.07
N ILE A 490 9.33 17.37 -13.31
CA ILE A 490 10.64 17.98 -13.05
C ILE A 490 11.73 17.05 -13.58
N SER A 491 12.61 17.58 -14.44
CA SER A 491 13.67 16.80 -15.06
C SER A 491 14.95 17.61 -15.25
N CYS A 492 16.06 16.88 -15.43
CA CYS A 492 17.39 17.40 -15.70
C CYS A 492 17.88 18.52 -14.76
N PRO A 493 17.85 18.37 -13.43
CA PRO A 493 18.43 19.37 -12.56
C PRO A 493 19.96 19.41 -12.71
N GLU A 494 20.53 20.60 -12.91
CA GLU A 494 21.97 20.84 -12.83
C GLU A 494 22.27 21.98 -11.86
N VAL A 495 23.19 21.73 -10.92
CA VAL A 495 23.60 22.68 -9.90
C VAL A 495 24.99 23.20 -10.22
N VAL A 496 25.12 24.52 -10.34
CA VAL A 496 26.40 25.20 -10.54
C VAL A 496 26.89 25.75 -9.21
N LEU A 497 28.03 25.24 -8.74
CA LEU A 497 28.66 25.68 -7.50
C LEU A 497 29.98 26.41 -7.74
N SER A 498 30.29 27.38 -6.88
CA SER A 498 31.64 27.95 -6.74
C SER A 498 32.25 27.48 -5.44
N VAL A 499 33.44 26.90 -5.50
CA VAL A 499 34.21 26.55 -4.31
C VAL A 499 35.24 27.64 -4.06
N TYR A 500 35.23 28.19 -2.84
CA TYR A 500 36.22 29.16 -2.40
C TYR A 500 37.47 28.41 -1.95
N GLY A 501 38.63 28.81 -2.50
CA GLY A 501 39.95 28.30 -2.14
C GLY A 501 40.52 28.91 -0.88
#